data_AF-A0A0F9EIT4-F1
#
_entry.id   AF-A0A0F9EIT4-F1
#
_cell.length_a   1.000
_cell.length_b   1.000
_cell.length_c   1.000
_cell.angle_alpha   90.00
_cell.angle_beta   90.00
_cell.angle_gamma   90.00
#
_symmetry.space_group_name_H-M   'P 1'
#
loop_
_entity.id
_entity.type
_entity.pdbx_description
1 polymer ?
#
loop_
_entity_poly.entity_id
_entity_poly.type
_entity_poly.pdbx_seq_one_letter_code
_entity_poly.pdbx_strand_id
1 'polypeptide(L)'
;MVSFRRIKPEEIKQASDKFTEKYPWASQPNWLGVVVKVKDGEILGLYDLQVRATIGNLVNFDNSPVTVCELAAHADSQLINYKEYEYIVPNQNPSMQRFLEKHYGLVGEEEVPHKIFVMKRD
;
A
#
# COMPACT_ATOMS: atom_id res chain seq x y z
N MET A 1 30.98 -4.32 -9.05
CA MET A 1 29.79 -5.22 -9.16
C MET A 1 28.52 -4.38 -9.15
N VAL A 2 27.57 -4.66 -10.05
CA VAL A 2 26.25 -3.99 -10.08
C VAL A 2 25.24 -4.82 -9.30
N SER A 3 24.50 -4.19 -8.38
CA SER A 3 23.45 -4.85 -7.60
C SER A 3 22.23 -3.96 -7.41
N PHE A 4 21.05 -4.56 -7.39
CA PHE A 4 19.83 -3.93 -6.90
C PHE A 4 19.52 -4.44 -5.50
N ARG A 5 19.24 -3.53 -4.57
CA ARG A 5 18.90 -3.89 -3.18
C ARG A 5 18.14 -2.77 -2.50
N ARG A 6 17.49 -3.07 -1.38
CA ARG A 6 16.94 -2.02 -0.52
C ARG A 6 18.05 -1.04 -0.11
N ILE A 7 17.68 0.24 -0.02
CA ILE A 7 18.56 1.28 0.48
C ILE A 7 18.93 0.96 1.93
N LYS A 8 20.19 1.20 2.32
CA LYS A 8 20.59 1.08 3.73
C LYS A 8 20.31 2.39 4.47
N PRO A 9 20.04 2.35 5.78
CA PRO A 9 19.79 3.56 6.56
C PRO A 9 20.88 4.63 6.43
N GLU A 10 22.16 4.22 6.46
CA GLU A 10 23.31 5.11 6.34
C GLU A 10 23.45 5.76 4.96
N GLU A 11 22.76 5.24 3.94
CA GLU A 11 22.77 5.72 2.56
C GLU A 11 21.67 6.74 2.26
N ILE A 12 20.65 6.83 3.13
CA ILE A 12 19.45 7.65 2.92
C ILE A 12 19.82 9.12 2.73
N LYS A 13 20.71 9.67 3.57
CA LYS A 13 21.10 11.08 3.48
C LYS A 13 21.72 11.39 2.12
N GLN A 14 22.68 10.57 1.68
CA GLN A 14 23.33 10.74 0.37
C GLN A 14 22.33 10.63 -0.78
N ALA A 15 21.39 9.67 -0.71
CA ALA A 15 20.37 9.51 -1.74
C ALA A 15 19.37 10.67 -1.76
N SER A 16 18.99 11.17 -0.58
CA SER A 16 18.11 12.35 -0.39
C SER A 16 18.73 13.61 -0.95
N ASP A 17 20.01 13.86 -0.67
CA ASP A 17 20.74 15.02 -1.18
C ASP A 17 20.80 14.98 -2.72
N LYS A 18 21.20 13.84 -3.30
CA LYS A 18 21.21 13.63 -4.76
C LYS A 18 19.82 13.76 -5.39
N PHE A 19 18.77 13.27 -4.72
CA PHE A 19 17.39 13.38 -5.20
C PHE A 19 16.91 14.83 -5.20
N THR A 20 17.17 15.56 -4.11
CA THR A 20 16.77 16.96 -3.95
C THR A 20 17.51 17.88 -4.90
N GLU A 21 18.82 17.65 -5.10
CA GLU A 21 19.61 18.41 -6.08
C GLU A 21 19.05 18.23 -7.50
N LYS A 22 18.68 17.00 -7.87
CA LYS A 22 18.15 16.69 -9.20
C LYS A 22 16.68 17.09 -9.38
N TYR A 23 15.88 17.02 -8.30
CA TYR A 23 14.44 17.24 -8.29
C TYR A 23 14.03 18.11 -7.08
N PRO A 24 14.43 19.39 -7.02
CA PRO A 24 14.22 20.25 -5.84
C PRO A 24 12.74 20.54 -5.54
N TRP A 25 11.87 20.31 -6.53
CA TRP A 25 10.43 20.50 -6.47
C TRP A 25 9.67 19.22 -6.06
N ALA A 26 10.33 18.07 -5.98
CA ALA A 26 9.67 16.78 -5.72
C ALA A 26 9.63 16.47 -4.22
N SER A 27 8.54 15.87 -3.77
CA SER A 27 8.45 15.28 -2.43
C SER A 27 9.43 14.12 -2.28
N GLN A 28 10.00 13.97 -1.08
CA GLN A 28 10.93 12.88 -0.79
C GLN A 28 10.24 11.52 -0.91
N PRO A 29 10.95 10.49 -1.40
CA PRO A 29 10.40 9.13 -1.48
C PRO A 29 10.19 8.50 -0.10
N ASN A 30 9.34 7.48 -0.03
CA ASN A 30 9.21 6.63 1.14
C ASN A 30 10.42 5.69 1.25
N TRP A 31 11.43 6.12 1.99
CA TRP A 31 12.71 5.40 2.13
C TRP A 31 12.59 3.95 2.63
N LEU A 32 11.47 3.56 3.25
CA LEU A 32 11.22 2.17 3.68
C LEU A 32 11.03 1.19 2.50
N GLY A 33 10.50 1.68 1.37
CA GLY A 33 10.24 0.91 0.15
C GLY A 33 11.29 1.10 -0.95
N VAL A 34 12.31 1.93 -0.71
CA VAL A 34 13.26 2.33 -1.74
C VAL A 34 14.27 1.22 -2.04
N VAL A 35 14.38 0.89 -3.32
CA VAL A 35 15.44 0.04 -3.89
C VAL A 35 16.41 0.92 -4.66
N VAL A 36 17.70 0.69 -4.44
CA VAL A 36 18.80 1.40 -5.10
C VAL A 36 19.54 0.48 -6.07
N LYS A 37 19.97 1.06 -7.18
CA LYS A 37 20.98 0.49 -8.07
C LYS A 37 22.35 0.95 -7.61
N VAL A 38 23.21 0.01 -7.22
CA VAL A 38 24.56 0.29 -6.74
C VAL A 38 25.57 -0.31 -7.69
N LYS A 39 26.61 0.46 -8.02
CA LYS A 39 27.78 -0.01 -8.76
C LYS A 39 29.03 0.48 -8.04
N ASP A 40 29.91 -0.45 -7.69
CA ASP A 40 31.23 -0.15 -7.12
C ASP A 40 31.16 0.75 -5.86
N GLY A 41 30.12 0.54 -5.03
CA GLY A 41 29.88 1.30 -3.81
C GLY A 41 29.03 2.57 -3.99
N GLU A 42 28.75 2.98 -5.23
CA GLU A 42 28.00 4.20 -5.51
C GLU A 42 26.55 3.95 -5.89
N ILE A 43 25.64 4.77 -5.34
CA ILE A 43 24.23 4.81 -5.74
C ILE A 43 24.11 5.54 -7.07
N LEU A 44 23.67 4.81 -8.10
CA LEU A 44 23.45 5.32 -9.45
C LEU A 44 21.99 5.71 -9.73
N GLY A 45 21.06 5.21 -8.94
CA GLY A 45 19.64 5.46 -9.10
C GLY A 45 18.81 4.74 -8.04
N LEU A 46 17.57 5.17 -7.89
CA LEU A 46 16.63 4.62 -6.92
C LEU A 46 15.23 4.52 -7.53
N TYR A 47 14.41 3.63 -6.98
CA TYR A 47 12.96 3.66 -7.13
C TYR A 47 12.33 3.40 -5.77
N ASP A 48 11.26 4.13 -5.46
CA ASP A 48 10.42 3.88 -4.30
C ASP A 48 9.31 2.92 -4.69
N LEU A 49 9.32 1.71 -4.12
CA LEU A 49 8.21 0.78 -4.27
C LEU A 49 7.30 0.93 -3.06
N GLN A 50 6.28 1.76 -3.20
CA GLN A 50 5.20 1.85 -2.22
C GLN A 50 4.25 0.68 -2.40
N VAL A 51 4.50 -0.41 -1.69
CA VAL A 51 3.53 -1.51 -1.59
C VAL A 51 2.62 -1.24 -0.41
N ARG A 52 1.62 -0.39 -0.62
CA ARG A 52 0.42 -0.42 0.22
C ARG A 52 -0.50 -1.45 -0.40
N ALA A 53 -0.60 -2.63 0.23
CA ALA A 53 -1.69 -3.56 -0.06
C ALA A 53 -2.97 -2.96 0.55
N THR A 54 -3.46 -1.90 -0.07
CA THR A 54 -4.68 -1.20 0.35
C THR A 54 -5.73 -1.42 -0.73
N ILE A 55 -6.87 -1.99 -0.34
CA ILE A 55 -8.05 -2.00 -1.19
C ILE A 55 -8.80 -0.69 -0.91
N GLY A 56 -8.59 0.30 -1.78
CA GLY A 56 -9.33 1.56 -1.75
C GLY A 56 -10.55 1.50 -2.67
N ASN A 57 -11.70 2.02 -2.22
CA ASN A 57 -12.93 2.22 -3.00
C ASN A 57 -13.42 0.99 -3.78
N LEU A 58 -13.84 -0.06 -3.06
CA LEU A 58 -14.63 -1.13 -3.68
C LEU A 58 -16.06 -0.63 -3.92
N VAL A 59 -16.30 -0.17 -5.15
CA VAL A 59 -17.60 0.37 -5.60
C VAL A 59 -18.27 -0.65 -6.49
N ASN A 60 -19.52 -0.97 -6.16
CA ASN A 60 -20.38 -1.71 -7.06
C ASN A 60 -21.43 -0.76 -7.66
N PHE A 61 -21.51 -0.71 -8.99
CA PHE A 61 -22.45 0.13 -9.73
C PHE A 61 -23.82 -0.53 -9.97
N ASP A 62 -23.92 -1.86 -9.86
CA ASP A 62 -25.15 -2.62 -10.17
C ASP A 62 -26.00 -2.94 -8.93
N ASN A 63 -25.56 -2.50 -7.73
CA ASN A 63 -26.18 -2.79 -6.43
C ASN A 63 -26.34 -4.29 -6.09
N SER A 64 -25.72 -5.20 -6.83
CA SER A 64 -25.70 -6.64 -6.58
C SER A 64 -24.75 -7.01 -5.42
N PRO A 65 -25.23 -7.73 -4.38
CA PRO A 65 -24.35 -8.25 -3.34
C PRO A 65 -23.35 -9.27 -3.90
N VAL A 66 -23.70 -9.97 -4.99
CA VAL A 66 -22.81 -10.96 -5.64
C VAL A 66 -21.59 -10.28 -6.23
N THR A 67 -21.78 -9.17 -6.96
CA THR A 67 -20.70 -8.39 -7.56
C THR A 67 -19.73 -7.86 -6.48
N VAL A 68 -20.24 -7.47 -5.30
CA VAL A 68 -19.40 -7.05 -4.17
C VAL A 68 -18.54 -8.21 -3.65
N CYS A 69 -19.13 -9.41 -3.49
CA CYS A 69 -18.40 -10.59 -3.04
C CYS A 69 -17.32 -11.01 -4.02
N GLU A 70 -17.60 -11.00 -5.33
CA GLU A 70 -16.63 -11.35 -6.37
C GLU A 70 -15.45 -10.38 -6.42
N LEU A 71 -15.72 -9.07 -6.32
CA LEU A 71 -14.68 -8.05 -6.26
C LEU A 71 -13.80 -8.20 -5.01
N ALA A 72 -14.40 -8.49 -3.86
CA ALA A 72 -13.67 -8.72 -2.62
C ALA A 72 -12.81 -9.99 -2.69
N ALA A 73 -13.38 -11.11 -3.14
CA ALA A 73 -12.65 -12.36 -3.32
C ALA A 73 -11.51 -12.25 -4.33
N HIS A 74 -11.71 -11.51 -5.43
CA HIS A 74 -10.64 -11.26 -6.38
C HIS A 74 -9.52 -10.42 -5.75
N ALA A 75 -9.85 -9.32 -5.06
CA ALA A 75 -8.86 -8.49 -4.38
C ALA A 75 -8.05 -9.29 -3.33
N ASP A 76 -8.73 -10.15 -2.57
CA ASP A 76 -8.12 -11.06 -1.61
C ASP A 76 -7.14 -12.05 -2.23
N SER A 77 -7.43 -12.52 -3.44
CA SER A 77 -6.54 -13.43 -4.18
C SER A 77 -5.25 -12.73 -4.62
N GLN A 78 -5.33 -11.44 -4.98
CA GLN A 78 -4.15 -10.65 -5.36
C GLN A 78 -3.27 -10.35 -4.15
N LEU A 79 -3.88 -10.28 -2.96
CA LEU A 79 -3.19 -10.00 -1.71
C LEU A 79 -2.83 -11.27 -0.92
N ILE A 80 -2.91 -12.44 -1.53
CA ILE A 80 -2.69 -13.73 -0.83
C ILE A 80 -1.30 -13.89 -0.23
N ASN A 81 -0.30 -13.23 -0.80
CA ASN A 81 1.08 -13.28 -0.31
C ASN A 81 1.37 -12.28 0.83
N TYR A 82 0.38 -11.46 1.22
CA TYR A 82 0.52 -10.52 2.32
C TYR A 82 -0.08 -11.12 3.59
N LYS A 83 0.69 -11.07 4.69
CA LYS A 83 0.23 -11.48 6.02
C LYS A 83 -0.83 -10.54 6.59
N GLU A 84 -0.81 -9.29 6.14
CA GLU A 84 -1.70 -8.23 6.58
C GLU A 84 -2.01 -7.28 5.42
N TYR A 85 -3.26 -6.84 5.30
CA TYR A 85 -3.68 -5.79 4.37
C TYR A 85 -4.91 -5.03 4.87
N GLU A 86 -5.15 -3.85 4.31
CA GLU A 86 -6.17 -2.91 4.79
C GLU A 86 -7.25 -2.67 3.73
N TYR A 87 -8.51 -2.65 4.16
CA TYR A 87 -9.59 -2.01 3.42
C TYR A 87 -9.80 -0.60 3.97
N ILE A 88 -9.72 0.40 3.09
CA ILE A 88 -10.02 1.79 3.44
C ILE A 88 -11.40 2.10 2.87
N VAL A 89 -12.40 2.19 3.74
CA VAL A 89 -13.82 2.31 3.34
C VAL A 89 -14.36 3.68 3.76
N PRO A 90 -14.89 4.51 2.85
CA PRO A 90 -15.51 5.78 3.22
C PRO A 90 -16.64 5.61 4.26
N ASN A 91 -16.78 6.55 5.19
CA ASN A 91 -17.87 6.54 6.18
C ASN A 91 -19.27 6.56 5.55
N GLN A 92 -19.36 7.06 4.32
CA GLN A 92 -20.58 7.13 3.52
C GLN A 92 -20.96 5.79 2.86
N ASN A 93 -20.14 4.73 2.99
CA ASN A 93 -20.42 3.40 2.45
C ASN A 93 -20.71 2.36 3.55
N PRO A 94 -21.82 2.49 4.29
CA PRO A 94 -22.17 1.56 5.37
C PRO A 94 -22.48 0.15 4.87
N SER A 95 -22.76 -0.02 3.57
CA SER A 95 -22.97 -1.34 2.97
C SER A 95 -21.68 -2.16 2.96
N MET A 96 -20.58 -1.59 2.48
CA MET A 96 -19.27 -2.23 2.48
C MET A 96 -18.75 -2.47 3.90
N GLN A 97 -18.92 -1.50 4.80
CA GLN A 97 -18.53 -1.68 6.21
C GLN A 97 -19.21 -2.89 6.84
N ARG A 98 -20.54 -3.01 6.68
CA ARG A 98 -21.30 -4.17 7.17
C ARG A 98 -20.89 -5.47 6.49
N PHE A 99 -20.52 -5.44 5.22
CA PHE A 99 -20.02 -6.62 4.51
C PHE A 99 -18.73 -7.12 5.14
N LEU A 100 -17.75 -6.24 5.36
CA LEU A 100 -16.46 -6.60 5.97
C LEU A 100 -16.63 -7.11 7.41
N GLU A 101 -17.51 -6.46 8.19
CA GLU A 101 -17.82 -6.88 9.56
C GLU A 101 -18.48 -8.27 9.61
N LYS A 102 -19.42 -8.56 8.71
CA LYS A 102 -20.18 -9.82 8.74
C LYS A 102 -19.48 -10.98 8.06
N HIS A 103 -18.85 -10.73 6.92
CA HIS A 103 -18.27 -11.79 6.10
C HIS A 103 -16.88 -12.19 6.60
N TYR A 104 -16.07 -11.21 7.03
CA TYR A 104 -14.69 -11.43 7.47
C TYR A 104 -14.51 -11.28 8.98
N GLY A 105 -15.55 -10.87 9.73
CA GLY A 105 -15.45 -10.67 11.19
C GLY A 105 -14.56 -9.49 11.59
N LEU A 106 -14.29 -8.55 10.68
CA LEU A 106 -13.36 -7.45 10.92
C LEU A 106 -14.01 -6.36 11.76
N VAL A 107 -13.24 -5.76 12.66
CA VAL A 107 -13.61 -4.55 13.40
C VAL A 107 -12.88 -3.38 12.77
N GLY A 108 -13.62 -2.42 12.23
CA GLY A 108 -13.02 -1.24 11.61
C GLY A 108 -12.73 -0.13 12.61
N GLU A 109 -11.59 0.52 12.46
CA GLU A 109 -11.17 1.69 13.23
C GLU A 109 -11.59 2.97 12.48
N GLU A 110 -12.23 3.91 13.17
CA GLU A 110 -12.73 5.14 12.55
C GLU A 110 -11.60 6.17 12.37
N GLU A 111 -11.37 6.58 11.13
CA GLU A 111 -10.41 7.63 10.75
C GLU A 111 -11.07 8.61 9.78
N VAL A 112 -11.59 9.74 10.27
CA VAL A 112 -12.35 10.69 9.42
C VAL A 112 -11.55 11.11 8.17
N PRO A 113 -12.06 10.90 6.94
CA PRO A 113 -13.46 10.56 6.57
C PRO A 113 -13.75 9.08 6.23
N HIS A 114 -12.88 8.15 6.59
CA HIS A 114 -12.96 6.71 6.31
C HIS A 114 -13.04 5.86 7.59
N LYS A 115 -13.24 4.57 7.39
CA LYS A 115 -13.08 3.51 8.39
C LYS A 115 -12.11 2.49 7.80
N ILE A 116 -11.08 2.14 8.57
CA ILE A 116 -10.01 1.22 8.15
C ILE A 116 -10.30 -0.16 8.75
N PHE A 117 -10.30 -1.20 7.92
CA PHE A 117 -10.44 -2.59 8.37
C PHE A 117 -9.16 -3.35 8.05
N VAL A 118 -8.54 -3.93 9.07
CA VAL A 118 -7.28 -4.67 8.93
C VAL A 118 -7.57 -6.16 8.84
N MET A 119 -7.23 -6.79 7.71
CA MET A 119 -7.26 -8.23 7.53
C MET A 119 -5.90 -8.83 7.91
N LYS A 120 -5.90 -9.82 8.82
CA LYS A 120 -4.72 -10.58 9.22
C LYS A 120 -4.91 -12.04 8.83
N ARG A 121 -3.88 -12.67 8.26
CA ARG A 121 -3.87 -14.08 7.88
C ARG A 121 -2.83 -14.84 8.71
N ASP A 122 -3.22 -16.00 9.21
CA ASP A 122 -2.37 -16.92 9.97
C ASP A 122 -1.34 -17.66 9.08
#